data_AF-A0AAV3REA7-F1
#
_entry.id   AF-A0AAV3REA7-F1
#
_cell.length_a   1.000
_cell.length_b   1.000
_cell.length_c   1.000
_cell.angle_alpha   90.00
_cell.angle_beta   90.00
_cell.angle_gamma   90.00
#
_symmetry.space_group_name_H-M   'P 1'
#
loop_
_entity.id
_entity.type
_entity.pdbx_description
1 polymer ?
#
loop_
_entity_poly.entity_id
_entity_poly.type
_entity_poly.pdbx_seq_one_letter_code
_entity_poly.pdbx_strand_id
1 'polypeptide(L)'
;MLVDTGSSTDILYLATYDRLGLPHNLLKPACTPLTGFTGRSIYLVGIVELDFTVGEAPRTSMIRASFTVVEISYPSYNGLIGRPILMELRAIVSPLYLKMKFPTTRGVGEVLEYQKRARVCYQMSIPKGTSLKDPPRQKRHREGPPR
;
A
#
# COMPACT_ATOMS: atom_id res chain seq x y z
N MET A 1 -7.18 0.12 -3.01
CA MET A 1 -5.82 -0.41 -2.77
C MET A 1 -4.89 0.78 -2.68
N LEU A 2 -3.83 0.71 -1.87
CA LEU A 2 -2.75 1.71 -1.88
C LEU A 2 -1.69 1.26 -2.90
N VAL A 3 -1.13 2.19 -3.67
CA VAL A 3 -0.02 1.89 -4.60
C VAL A 3 1.30 2.21 -3.89
N ASP A 4 2.15 1.20 -3.73
CA ASP A 4 3.44 1.32 -3.04
C ASP A 4 4.58 0.82 -3.93
N THR A 5 5.29 1.76 -4.56
CA THR A 5 6.45 1.46 -5.41
C THR A 5 7.65 0.89 -4.63
N GLY A 6 7.67 1.03 -3.30
CA GLY A 6 8.69 0.47 -2.42
C GLY A 6 8.42 -0.97 -1.99
N SER A 7 7.18 -1.45 -2.12
CA SER A 7 6.82 -2.81 -1.68
C SER A 7 7.34 -3.87 -2.66
N SER A 8 7.99 -4.91 -2.13
CA SER A 8 8.44 -6.09 -2.89
C SER A 8 7.34 -7.12 -3.13
N THR A 9 6.20 -7.01 -2.45
CA THR A 9 5.06 -7.92 -2.55
C THR A 9 3.76 -7.14 -2.71
N ASP A 10 2.78 -7.74 -3.35
CA ASP A 10 1.40 -7.29 -3.28
C ASP A 10 0.76 -7.87 -2.01
N ILE A 11 -0.04 -7.04 -1.32
CA ILE A 11 -0.66 -7.40 -0.06
C ILE A 11 -2.17 -7.27 -0.18
N LEU A 12 -2.89 -8.28 0.29
CA LEU A 12 -4.32 -8.21 0.51
C LEU A 12 -4.59 -8.40 2.01
N TYR A 13 -5.41 -7.56 2.62
CA TYR A 13 -5.76 -7.77 4.01
C TYR A 13 -6.82 -8.85 4.15
N LEU A 14 -6.73 -9.66 5.20
CA LEU A 14 -7.67 -10.74 5.48
C LEU A 14 -9.12 -10.22 5.49
N ALA A 15 -9.38 -9.08 6.15
CA ALA A 15 -10.71 -8.46 6.13
C ALA A 15 -11.22 -8.11 4.72
N THR A 16 -10.34 -7.84 3.74
CA THR A 16 -10.75 -7.68 2.35
C THR A 16 -10.99 -9.03 1.68
N TYR A 17 -10.09 -10.00 1.91
CA TYR A 17 -10.25 -11.36 1.41
C TYR A 17 -11.62 -11.94 1.81
N ASP A 18 -12.00 -11.80 3.07
CA ASP A 18 -13.27 -12.28 3.61
C ASP A 18 -14.47 -11.53 2.99
N ARG A 19 -14.35 -10.21 2.79
CA ARG A 19 -15.38 -9.40 2.11
C ARG A 19 -15.58 -9.78 0.65
N LEU A 20 -14.56 -10.35 -0.01
CA LEU A 20 -14.68 -10.88 -1.36
C LEU A 20 -15.40 -12.26 -1.38
N GLY A 21 -15.66 -12.86 -0.22
CA GLY A 21 -16.32 -14.16 -0.11
C GLY A 21 -15.48 -15.31 -0.64
N LEU A 22 -14.15 -15.14 -0.70
CA LEU A 22 -13.25 -16.15 -1.22
C LEU A 22 -13.07 -17.28 -0.20
N PRO A 23 -13.10 -18.56 -0.63
CA PRO A 23 -12.95 -19.65 0.30
C PRO A 23 -11.50 -19.77 0.80
N HIS A 24 -11.31 -20.00 2.10
CA HIS A 24 -9.97 -20.05 2.70
C HIS A 24 -9.08 -21.19 2.17
N ASN A 25 -9.64 -22.22 1.53
CA ASN A 25 -8.87 -23.29 0.91
C ASN A 25 -8.05 -22.83 -0.31
N LEU A 26 -8.30 -21.63 -0.84
CA LEU A 26 -7.45 -21.03 -1.89
C LEU A 26 -6.17 -20.40 -1.32
N LEU A 27 -6.09 -20.21 0.01
CA LEU A 27 -4.89 -19.69 0.65
C LEU A 27 -3.83 -20.79 0.71
N LYS A 28 -2.76 -20.61 -0.05
CA LYS A 28 -1.57 -21.46 0.03
C LYS A 28 -0.75 -21.04 1.27
N PRO A 29 -0.24 -22.00 2.07
CA PRO A 29 0.64 -21.67 3.19
C PRO A 29 1.85 -20.85 2.73
N ALA A 30 2.22 -19.85 3.53
CA ALA A 30 3.41 -19.05 3.31
C ALA A 30 4.35 -19.20 4.51
N CYS A 31 5.58 -19.65 4.28
CA CYS A 31 6.51 -20.01 5.36
C CYS A 31 7.38 -18.85 5.85
N THR A 32 7.36 -17.70 5.15
CA THR A 32 8.29 -16.59 5.42
C THR A 32 7.53 -15.35 5.87
N PRO A 33 7.78 -14.81 7.08
CA PRO A 33 7.14 -13.57 7.50
C PRO A 33 7.59 -12.40 6.63
N LEU A 34 6.70 -11.42 6.43
CA LEU A 34 7.07 -10.17 5.77
C LEU A 34 7.76 -9.24 6.76
N THR A 35 9.03 -8.96 6.52
CA THR A 35 9.82 -8.04 7.34
C THR A 35 9.93 -6.69 6.64
N GLY A 36 9.40 -5.65 7.27
CA GLY A 36 9.53 -4.28 6.77
C GLY A 36 10.85 -3.62 7.15
N PHE A 37 11.09 -2.42 6.63
CA PHE A 37 12.29 -1.62 6.94
C PHE A 37 12.51 -1.33 8.44
N THR A 38 11.46 -1.38 9.24
CA THR A 38 11.52 -1.18 10.71
C THR A 38 11.94 -2.45 11.47
N GLY A 39 12.23 -3.55 10.76
CA GLY A 39 12.52 -4.86 11.36
C GLY A 39 11.29 -5.58 11.92
N ARG A 40 10.11 -4.95 11.87
CA ARG A 40 8.86 -5.60 12.27
C ARG A 40 8.47 -6.65 11.25
N SER A 41 8.25 -7.86 11.75
CA SER A 41 7.72 -8.99 10.99
C SER A 41 6.20 -9.06 11.13
N ILE A 42 5.51 -9.25 10.01
CA ILE A 42 4.07 -9.52 9.97
C ILE A 42 3.89 -10.99 9.59
N TYR A 43 3.10 -11.71 10.38
CA TYR A 43 2.74 -13.10 10.09
C TYR A 43 1.74 -13.15 8.94
N LEU A 44 1.97 -14.11 8.05
CA LEU A 44 1.16 -14.32 6.86
C LEU A 44 0.05 -15.31 7.17
N VAL A 45 -1.15 -15.02 6.66
CA VAL A 45 -2.25 -15.99 6.64
C VAL A 45 -2.03 -16.98 5.48
N GLY A 46 -1.54 -16.48 4.34
CA GLY A 46 -1.21 -17.29 3.18
C GLY A 46 -0.98 -16.45 1.93
N ILE A 47 -0.91 -17.10 0.78
CA ILE A 47 -0.81 -16.47 -0.54
C ILE A 47 -2.00 -16.93 -1.38
N VAL A 48 -2.62 -16.01 -2.11
CA VAL A 48 -3.70 -16.30 -3.07
C VAL A 48 -3.36 -15.73 -4.44
N GLU A 49 -3.72 -16.45 -5.50
CA GLU A 49 -3.67 -15.94 -6.87
C GLU A 49 -5.08 -15.54 -7.35
N LEU A 50 -5.24 -14.28 -7.73
CA LEU A 50 -6.51 -13.71 -8.15
C LEU A 50 -6.38 -13.02 -9.50
N ASP A 51 -7.49 -13.01 -10.25
CA ASP A 51 -7.60 -12.17 -11.44
C ASP A 51 -7.85 -10.73 -10.97
N PHE A 52 -6.93 -9.84 -11.32
CA PHE A 52 -6.94 -8.45 -10.89
C PHE A 52 -7.16 -7.55 -12.11
N THR A 53 -8.30 -6.87 -12.12
CA THR A 53 -8.66 -5.90 -13.14
C THR A 53 -8.42 -4.48 -12.64
N VAL A 54 -7.75 -3.67 -13.46
CA VAL A 54 -7.41 -2.27 -13.17
C VAL A 54 -7.88 -1.34 -14.29
N GLY A 55 -8.25 -0.12 -13.93
CA GLY A 55 -8.75 0.90 -14.86
C GLY A 55 -10.27 0.95 -14.95
N GLU A 56 -10.75 1.79 -15.85
CA GLU A 56 -12.17 1.96 -16.14
C GLU A 56 -12.42 1.65 -17.61
N ALA A 57 -13.59 1.08 -17.91
CA ALA A 57 -13.96 0.80 -19.28
C ALA A 57 -13.96 2.13 -20.08
N PRO A 58 -13.35 2.15 -21.27
CA PRO A 58 -12.92 0.98 -22.02
C PRO A 58 -11.42 0.63 -21.92
N ARG A 59 -10.67 1.29 -21.03
CA ARG A 59 -9.23 1.15 -20.88
C ARG A 59 -8.91 0.40 -19.59
N THR A 60 -9.26 -0.88 -19.59
CA THR A 60 -8.96 -1.81 -18.51
C THR A 60 -7.80 -2.73 -18.89
N SER A 61 -7.12 -3.24 -17.88
CA SER A 61 -6.18 -4.36 -18.00
C SER A 61 -6.52 -5.39 -16.94
N MET A 62 -6.41 -6.68 -17.28
CA MET A 62 -6.64 -7.79 -16.37
C MET A 62 -5.38 -8.64 -16.33
N ILE A 63 -4.88 -8.92 -15.13
CA ILE A 63 -3.69 -9.74 -14.90
C ILE A 63 -3.98 -10.83 -13.87
N ARG A 64 -3.21 -11.91 -13.91
CA ARG A 64 -3.16 -12.90 -12.82
C ARG A 64 -2.16 -12.39 -11.78
N ALA A 65 -2.62 -12.07 -10.57
CA ALA A 65 -1.79 -11.48 -9.52
C ALA A 65 -1.73 -12.36 -8.28
N SER A 66 -0.54 -12.50 -7.69
CA SER A 66 -0.34 -13.16 -6.40
C SER A 66 -0.38 -12.14 -5.27
N PHE A 67 -1.29 -12.31 -4.32
CA PHE A 67 -1.38 -11.48 -3.13
C PHE A 67 -0.94 -12.27 -1.90
N THR A 68 -0.05 -11.66 -1.12
CA THR A 68 0.22 -12.12 0.23
C THR A 68 -0.90 -11.63 1.16
N VAL A 69 -1.58 -12.57 1.81
CA VAL A 69 -2.68 -12.27 2.73
C VAL A 69 -2.15 -12.09 4.14
N VAL A 70 -2.43 -10.94 4.73
CA VAL A 70 -2.00 -10.59 6.10
C VAL A 70 -3.18 -10.18 6.96
N GLU A 71 -3.10 -10.52 8.24
CA GLU A 71 -4.08 -10.10 9.24
C GLU A 71 -3.59 -8.84 9.98
N ILE A 72 -4.39 -7.79 9.97
CA ILE A 72 -4.12 -6.53 10.67
C ILE A 72 -5.43 -6.11 11.35
N SER A 73 -5.36 -5.69 12.62
CA SER A 73 -6.56 -5.42 13.44
C SER A 73 -7.38 -4.23 12.94
N TYR A 74 -6.77 -3.24 12.27
CA TYR A 74 -7.44 -2.04 11.79
C TYR A 74 -6.86 -1.53 10.46
N PRO A 75 -7.14 -2.20 9.33
CA PRO A 75 -6.60 -1.80 8.06
C PRO A 75 -7.29 -0.52 7.54
N SER A 76 -6.50 0.49 7.17
CA SER A 76 -7.01 1.73 6.56
C SER A 76 -7.28 1.61 5.06
N TYR A 77 -6.75 0.57 4.41
CA TYR A 77 -6.92 0.28 2.99
C TYR A 77 -7.39 -1.16 2.80
N ASN A 78 -7.66 -1.58 1.57
CA ASN A 78 -8.00 -2.98 1.28
C ASN A 78 -6.76 -3.89 1.15
N GLY A 79 -5.60 -3.29 0.88
CA GLY A 79 -4.35 -3.97 0.54
C GLY A 79 -3.40 -3.01 -0.19
N LEU A 80 -2.22 -3.52 -0.56
CA LEU A 80 -1.14 -2.81 -1.23
C LEU A 80 -0.89 -3.42 -2.61
N ILE A 81 -0.71 -2.55 -3.61
CA ILE A 81 -0.18 -2.89 -4.93
C ILE A 81 1.30 -2.53 -4.91
N GLY A 82 2.15 -3.55 -4.88
CA GLY A 82 3.59 -3.43 -4.87
C GLY A 82 4.21 -3.50 -6.26
N ARG A 83 5.53 -3.63 -6.29
CA ARG A 83 6.29 -3.75 -7.53
C ARG A 83 5.87 -4.91 -8.44
N PRO A 84 5.48 -6.11 -7.96
CA PRO A 84 5.16 -7.21 -8.89
C PRO A 84 3.98 -6.89 -9.81
N ILE A 85 2.82 -6.46 -9.28
CA ILE A 85 1.69 -5.99 -10.10
C ILE A 85 2.07 -4.77 -10.95
N LEU A 86 2.81 -3.80 -10.40
CA LEU A 86 3.20 -2.61 -11.17
C LEU A 86 4.08 -2.95 -12.39
N MET A 87 5.01 -3.90 -12.23
CA MET A 87 5.85 -4.38 -13.32
C MET A 87 5.04 -5.14 -14.37
N GLU A 88 4.14 -6.03 -13.93
CA GLU A 88 3.26 -6.79 -14.83
C GLU A 88 2.38 -5.86 -15.68
N LEU A 89 1.83 -4.82 -15.06
CA LEU A 89 1.04 -3.79 -15.74
C LEU A 89 1.89 -2.83 -16.59
N ARG A 90 3.22 -2.87 -16.50
CA ARG A 90 4.12 -1.83 -17.06
C ARG A 90 3.69 -0.42 -16.64
N ALA A 91 3.28 -0.31 -15.37
CA ALA A 91 2.66 0.89 -14.85
C ALA A 91 3.69 1.99 -14.57
N ILE A 92 3.30 3.23 -14.85
CA ILE A 92 4.03 4.43 -14.45
C ILE A 92 3.21 5.11 -13.36
N VAL A 93 3.81 5.24 -12.17
CA VAL A 93 3.19 5.94 -11.03
C VAL A 93 3.78 7.33 -10.95
N SER A 94 2.92 8.34 -10.90
CA SER A 94 3.29 9.72 -10.64
C SER A 94 2.82 10.12 -9.24
N PRO A 95 3.72 10.17 -8.25
CA PRO A 95 3.40 10.68 -6.91
C PRO A 95 2.93 12.13 -6.95
N LEU A 96 3.47 12.94 -7.87
CA LEU A 96 3.10 14.35 -8.01
C LEU A 96 1.62 14.54 -8.37
N TYR A 97 1.11 13.72 -9.28
CA TYR A 97 -0.28 13.81 -9.75
C TYR A 97 -1.20 12.78 -9.08
N LEU A 98 -0.67 11.98 -8.14
CA LEU A 98 -1.34 10.83 -7.51
C LEU A 98 -2.07 9.97 -8.55
N LYS A 99 -1.36 9.67 -9.64
CA LYS A 99 -1.91 9.03 -10.83
C LYS A 99 -1.03 7.86 -11.23
N MET A 100 -1.66 6.75 -11.58
CA MET A 100 -1.02 5.61 -12.23
C MET A 100 -1.50 5.51 -13.67
N LYS A 101 -0.58 5.23 -14.59
CA LYS A 101 -0.87 4.97 -16.01
C LYS A 101 -0.35 3.60 -16.40
N PHE A 102 -1.02 2.92 -17.32
CA PHE A 102 -0.59 1.62 -17.84
C PHE A 102 -1.09 1.44 -19.28
N PRO A 103 -0.36 0.70 -20.12
CA PRO A 103 -0.82 0.36 -21.47
C PRO A 103 -2.03 -0.57 -21.44
N THR A 104 -2.92 -0.38 -22.41
CA THR A 104 -4.05 -1.28 -22.72
C THR A 104 -4.16 -1.41 -24.24
N THR A 105 -4.92 -2.39 -24.73
CA THR A 105 -5.21 -2.53 -26.17
C THR A 105 -5.99 -1.34 -26.75
N ARG A 106 -6.59 -0.50 -25.91
CA ARG A 106 -7.40 0.68 -26.26
C ARG A 106 -6.73 2.01 -25.91
N GLY A 107 -5.40 2.00 -25.77
CA GLY A 107 -4.59 3.17 -25.41
C GLY A 107 -4.13 3.14 -23.96
N VAL A 108 -3.93 4.30 -23.34
CA VAL A 108 -3.39 4.38 -21.97
C VAL A 108 -4.53 4.39 -20.95
N GLY A 109 -4.56 3.38 -20.08
CA GLY A 109 -5.41 3.36 -18.89
C GLY A 109 -4.85 4.30 -17.82
N GLU A 110 -5.73 4.95 -17.07
CA GLU A 110 -5.36 5.82 -15.96
C GLU A 110 -6.16 5.45 -14.71
N VAL A 111 -5.51 5.45 -13.56
CA VAL A 111 -6.15 5.38 -12.25
C VAL A 111 -5.71 6.62 -11.47
N LEU A 112 -6.69 7.42 -11.06
CA LEU A 112 -6.48 8.58 -10.20
C LEU A 112 -6.78 8.18 -8.75
N GLU A 113 -5.89 8.52 -7.81
CA GLU A 113 -6.23 8.35 -6.41
C GLU A 113 -7.36 9.29 -6.00
N TYR A 114 -8.33 8.73 -5.27
CA TYR A 114 -9.39 9.53 -4.67
C TYR A 114 -8.86 10.22 -3.40
N GLN A 115 -8.24 11.39 -3.55
CA GLN A 115 -7.56 12.15 -2.50
C GLN A 115 -8.35 12.28 -1.19
N LYS A 116 -9.67 12.47 -1.25
CA LYS A 116 -10.53 12.55 -0.05
C LYS A 116 -10.52 11.24 0.75
N ARG A 117 -10.58 10.08 0.07
CA ARG A 117 -10.48 8.77 0.73
C ARG A 117 -9.06 8.53 1.22
N ALA A 118 -8.04 8.88 0.42
CA ALA A 118 -6.64 8.75 0.85
C ALA A 118 -6.38 9.53 2.15
N ARG A 119 -6.91 10.76 2.26
CA ARG A 119 -6.81 11.59 3.47
C ARG A 119 -7.51 10.97 4.69
N VAL A 120 -8.72 10.44 4.51
CA VAL A 120 -9.45 9.75 5.59
C VAL A 120 -8.70 8.49 6.04
N CYS A 121 -8.22 7.67 5.09
CA CYS A 121 -7.44 6.48 5.38
C CYS A 121 -6.14 6.81 6.14
N TYR A 122 -5.43 7.87 5.73
CA TYR A 122 -4.25 8.36 6.43
C TYR A 122 -4.57 8.76 7.88
N GLN A 123 -5.62 9.55 8.09
CA GLN A 123 -6.05 9.95 9.44
C GLN A 123 -6.41 8.75 10.33
N MET A 124 -7.04 7.72 9.77
CA MET A 124 -7.38 6.49 10.50
C MET A 124 -6.15 5.62 10.79
N SER A 125 -5.10 5.71 9.98
CA SER A 125 -3.87 4.94 10.16
C SER A 125 -2.93 5.51 11.23
N ILE A 126 -3.12 6.77 11.64
CA ILE A 126 -2.35 7.40 12.71
C ILE A 126 -2.82 6.82 14.06
N PRO A 127 -1.93 6.19 14.85
CA PRO A 127 -2.27 5.76 16.20
C PRO A 127 -2.72 6.98 17.02
N LYS A 128 -3.92 6.94 17.58
CA LYS A 128 -4.38 7.97 18.52
C LYS A 128 -3.62 7.79 19.84
N GLY A 129 -2.51 8.52 19.99
CA GLY A 129 -1.86 8.77 21.27
C GLY A 129 -0.39 8.36 21.37
N THR A 130 0.50 9.22 20.89
CA THR A 130 1.62 9.70 21.72
C THR A 130 1.73 11.19 21.48
N SER A 131 1.52 12.00 22.52
CA SER A 131 1.93 13.39 22.52
C SER A 131 3.40 13.43 22.10
N LEU A 132 3.68 14.03 20.94
CA LEU A 132 5.02 14.50 20.63
C LEU A 132 5.33 15.53 21.72
N LYS A 133 6.02 15.10 22.78
CA LYS A 133 6.67 16.06 23.68
C LYS A 133 7.65 16.82 22.80
N ASP A 134 7.48 18.13 22.72
CA ASP A 134 8.41 18.99 22.00
C ASP A 134 9.84 18.63 22.42
N PRO A 135 10.78 18.47 21.47
CA PRO A 135 12.17 18.28 21.83
C PRO A 135 12.62 19.49 22.67
N PRO A 136 13.41 19.27 23.74
CA PRO A 136 13.81 20.36 24.62
C PRO A 136 14.50 21.45 23.82
N ARG A 137 13.97 22.67 23.94
CA ARG A 137 14.45 23.88 23.28
C ARG A 137 15.93 24.07 23.64
N GLN A 138 16.83 23.79 22.71
CA GLN A 138 18.26 24.06 22.89
C GLN A 138 18.42 25.58 22.98
N LYS A 139 18.73 26.07 24.20
CA LYS A 139 19.07 27.48 24.40
C LYS A 139 20.33 27.74 23.58
N ARG A 140 20.20 28.50 22.49
CA ARG A 140 21.36 29.07 21.80
C ARG A 140 22.13 29.89 22.84
N HIS A 141 23.34 29.44 23.17
CA HIS A 141 24.33 30.31 23.81
C HIS A 141 24.57 31.46 22.83
N ARG A 142 24.16 32.67 23.21
CA ARG A 142 24.60 33.89 22.53
C ARG A 142 26.06 34.08 22.92
N GLU A 143 26.98 33.68 22.05
CA GLU A 143 28.32 34.25 22.08
C GLU A 143 28.20 35.69 21.59
N GLY A 144 28.53 36.64 22.46
CA GLY A 144 28.61 38.06 22.11
C GLY A 144 29.84 38.32 21.22
N PRO A 145 29.84 39.41 20.44
CA PRO A 145 30.93 39.68 19.51
C PRO A 145 32.23 40.01 20.26
N PRO A 146 33.40 39.63 19.71
CA PRO A 146 34.70 39.94 20.32
C PRO A 146 34.97 41.45 20.29
N ARG A 147 35.71 41.93 21.30
CA ARG A 147 36.18 43.32 21.42
C ARG A 147 37.25 43.67 20.40
#